data_AF-A0A1Y4S899-F1
#
_entry.id   AF-A0A1Y4S899-F1
#
_cell.length_a   1.000
_cell.length_b   1.000
_cell.length_c   1.000
_cell.angle_alpha   90.00
_cell.angle_beta   90.00
_cell.angle_gamma   90.00
#
_symmetry.space_group_name_H-M   'P 1'
#
loop_
_entity.id
_entity.type
_entity.pdbx_description
1 polymer ?
#
loop_
_entity_poly.entity_id
_entity_poly.type
_entity_poly.pdbx_seq_one_letter_code
_entity_poly.pdbx_strand_id
1 'polypeptide(L)'
;MFTQKELNAIDPIYFSIIALHGSAVTLQSNNTGHCWHILLEEYPRFRSCRIYHTHHRGTPYHKHGHGATLPYCLRQIRSHDTYWLGRKKACRKRPRKHHKTDEQEVHS
;
A
#
# COMPACT_ATOMS: atom_id res chain seq x y z
N MET A 1 5.48 -17.36 13.66
CA MET A 1 4.99 -15.99 14.03
C MET A 1 6.12 -14.98 13.86
N PHE A 2 5.83 -13.67 13.74
CA PHE A 2 6.88 -12.65 13.69
C PHE A 2 7.60 -12.52 15.03
N THR A 3 8.92 -12.36 14.98
CA THR A 3 9.74 -12.15 16.18
C THR A 3 9.66 -10.70 16.67
N GLN A 4 9.89 -10.47 17.96
CA GLN A 4 9.94 -9.10 18.50
C GLN A 4 11.00 -8.24 17.81
N LYS A 5 12.14 -8.84 17.41
CA LYS A 5 13.19 -8.15 16.66
C LYS A 5 12.70 -7.66 15.30
N GLU A 6 11.88 -8.45 14.60
CA GLU A 6 11.29 -8.07 13.33
C GLU A 6 10.25 -6.97 13.49
N LEU A 7 9.42 -7.04 14.54
CA LEU A 7 8.44 -6.01 14.84
C LEU A 7 9.11 -4.69 15.23
N ASN A 8 10.19 -4.74 16.01
CA ASN A 8 10.99 -3.55 16.39
C ASN A 8 11.72 -2.92 15.19
N ALA A 9 11.88 -3.65 14.08
CA ALA A 9 12.46 -3.11 12.85
C ALA A 9 11.45 -2.30 12.02
N ILE A 10 10.17 -2.30 12.41
CA ILE A 10 9.16 -1.43 11.80
C ILE A 10 9.43 -0.01 12.29
N ASP A 11 9.75 0.88 11.34
CA ASP A 11 9.94 2.29 11.60
C ASP A 11 8.60 2.95 12.01
N PRO A 12 8.44 3.39 13.27
CA PRO A 12 7.18 3.93 13.77
C PRO A 12 6.84 5.31 13.19
N ILE A 13 7.83 6.02 12.65
CA ILE A 13 7.60 7.31 11.97
C ILE A 13 6.96 7.06 10.61
N TYR A 14 7.42 6.02 9.90
CA TYR A 14 6.90 5.68 8.58
C TYR A 14 5.58 4.89 8.66
N PHE A 15 5.48 3.96 9.59
CA PHE A 15 4.36 3.02 9.71
C PHE A 15 3.70 3.08 11.08
N SER A 16 2.37 3.15 11.08
CA SER A 16 1.57 2.91 12.29
C SER A 16 1.09 1.46 12.31
N ILE A 17 1.38 0.74 13.39
CA ILE A 17 0.84 -0.61 13.59
C ILE A 17 -0.63 -0.49 14.00
N ILE A 18 -1.53 -1.05 13.19
CA ILE A 18 -2.97 -1.07 13.47
C ILE A 18 -3.34 -2.26 14.34
N ALA A 19 -2.80 -3.43 14.00
CA ALA A 19 -3.12 -4.68 14.67
C ALA A 19 -1.99 -5.70 14.51
N LEU A 20 -1.83 -6.53 15.53
CA LEU A 20 -0.93 -7.68 15.54
C LEU A 20 -1.76 -8.92 15.87
N HIS A 21 -1.76 -9.91 14.97
CA HIS A 21 -2.53 -11.13 15.13
C HIS A 21 -1.65 -12.33 14.81
N GLY A 22 -1.03 -12.91 15.83
CA GLY A 22 -0.24 -14.14 15.71
C GLY A 22 0.84 -14.07 14.62
N SER A 23 0.53 -14.63 13.45
CA SER A 23 1.40 -14.64 12.26
C SER A 23 1.12 -13.50 11.28
N ALA A 24 0.31 -12.50 11.65
CA ALA A 24 -0.02 -11.38 10.78
C ALA A 24 0.19 -10.03 11.46
N VAL A 25 0.58 -9.04 10.66
CA VAL A 25 0.69 -7.64 11.08
C VAL A 25 -0.05 -6.75 10.10
N THR A 26 -0.89 -5.87 10.63
CA THR A 26 -1.59 -4.83 9.86
C THR A 26 -0.96 -3.49 10.15
N LEU A 27 -0.53 -2.80 9.10
CA LEU A 27 0.18 -1.53 9.14
C LEU A 27 -0.58 -0.47 8.33
N GLN A 28 -0.41 0.79 8.70
CA GLN A 28 -0.77 1.93 7.86
C GLN A 28 0.49 2.70 7.51
N SER A 29 0.64 3.06 6.23
CA SER A 29 1.67 4.03 5.84
C SER A 29 1.23 5.44 6.25
N ASN A 30 2.05 6.11 7.05
CA ASN A 30 1.78 7.48 7.50
C ASN A 30 1.92 8.49 6.35
N ASN A 31 2.60 8.11 5.26
CA ASN A 31 2.82 8.99 4.11
C ASN A 31 1.67 8.97 3.08
N THR A 32 1.00 7.83 2.94
CA THR A 32 -0.06 7.64 1.91
C THR A 32 -1.44 7.38 2.50
N GLY A 33 -1.51 6.98 3.77
CA GLY A 33 -2.74 6.53 4.43
C GLY A 33 -3.16 5.11 4.03
N HIS A 34 -2.44 4.46 3.11
CA HIS A 34 -2.74 3.10 2.66
C HIS A 34 -2.55 2.09 3.78
N CYS A 35 -3.40 1.08 3.78
CA CYS A 35 -3.35 -0.01 4.75
C CYS A 35 -2.76 -1.25 4.11
N TRP A 36 -1.93 -1.93 4.89
CA TRP A 36 -1.14 -3.07 4.48
C TRP A 36 -1.36 -4.19 5.48
N HIS A 37 -1.61 -5.39 5.00
CA HIS A 37 -1.74 -6.57 5.84
C HIS A 37 -0.71 -7.60 5.38
N ILE A 38 0.20 -7.97 6.27
CA ILE A 38 1.29 -8.89 6.00
C ILE A 38 1.02 -10.17 6.78
N LEU A 39 0.81 -11.26 6.06
CA LEU A 39 0.59 -12.60 6.62
C LEU A 39 1.86 -13.43 6.46
N LEU A 40 2.44 -13.87 7.57
CA LEU A 40 3.50 -14.86 7.61
C LEU A 40 2.91 -16.27 7.44
N GLU A 41 3.40 -16.96 6.44
CA GLU A 41 3.14 -18.36 6.14
C GLU A 41 4.42 -19.15 6.47
N GLU A 42 4.30 -20.07 7.42
CA GLU A 42 5.39 -20.96 7.83
C GLU A 42 5.19 -22.34 7.20
N TYR A 43 6.16 -22.78 6.42
CA TYR A 43 6.21 -24.10 5.80
C TYR A 43 7.33 -24.92 6.45
N PRO A 44 7.32 -26.26 6.33
CA PRO A 44 8.32 -27.11 6.98
C PRO A 44 9.79 -26.78 6.65
N ARG A 45 10.05 -26.17 5.48
CA ARG A 45 11.40 -25.87 4.98
C ARG A 45 11.71 -24.38 4.83
N PHE A 46 10.71 -23.51 4.86
CA PHE A 46 10.89 -22.08 4.61
C PHE A 46 9.70 -21.26 5.13
N ARG A 47 9.86 -19.94 5.13
CA ARG A 47 8.79 -19.00 5.45
C ARG A 47 8.55 -18.05 4.29
N SER A 48 7.31 -17.58 4.15
CA SER A 48 6.89 -16.59 3.16
C SER A 48 5.99 -15.56 3.83
N CYS A 49 6.01 -14.33 3.36
CA CYS A 49 5.16 -13.24 3.83
C CYS A 49 4.29 -12.79 2.66
N ARG A 50 2.98 -13.02 2.72
CA ARG A 50 2.02 -12.48 1.74
C ARG A 50 1.65 -11.06 2.11
N ILE A 51 1.64 -10.18 1.12
CA ILE A 51 1.32 -8.76 1.28
C ILE A 51 -0.02 -8.50 0.62
N TYR A 52 -0.94 -7.99 1.43
CA TYR A 52 -2.23 -7.48 1.01
C TYR A 52 -2.28 -5.96 1.23
N HIS A 53 -3.08 -5.29 0.41
CA HIS A 53 -3.12 -3.84 0.33
C HIS A 53 -4.53 -3.33 0.13
N THR A 54 -4.82 -2.18 0.72
CA THR A 54 -5.94 -1.33 0.35
C THR A 54 -5.58 0.14 0.47
N HIS A 55 -6.14 0.97 -0.43
CA HIS A 55 -5.93 2.41 -0.41
C HIS A 55 -6.66 3.10 0.75
N HIS A 56 -7.75 2.51 1.26
CA HIS A 56 -8.62 3.12 2.26
C HIS A 56 -8.97 2.12 3.36
N ARG A 57 -9.07 2.60 4.60
CA ARG A 57 -9.60 1.78 5.70
C ARG A 57 -11.06 1.42 5.42
N GLY A 58 -11.43 0.18 5.73
CA GLY A 58 -12.79 -0.33 5.56
C GLY A 58 -13.12 -0.85 4.15
N THR A 59 -12.23 -0.70 3.17
CA THR A 59 -12.42 -1.33 1.86
C THR A 59 -11.67 -2.67 1.77
N PRO A 60 -12.11 -3.60 0.89
CA PRO A 60 -11.50 -4.91 0.76
C PRO A 60 -10.01 -4.84 0.41
N TYR A 61 -9.23 -5.71 1.05
CA TYR A 61 -7.82 -5.87 0.74
C TYR A 61 -7.64 -6.72 -0.52
N HIS A 62 -6.73 -6.32 -1.40
CA HIS A 62 -6.30 -7.11 -2.55
C HIS A 62 -4.86 -7.59 -2.35
N LYS A 63 -4.54 -8.72 -3.00
CA LYS A 63 -3.17 -9.26 -3.01
C LYS A 63 -2.26 -8.28 -3.76
N HIS A 64 -1.21 -7.83 -3.10
CA HIS A 64 -0.19 -6.96 -3.70
C HIS A 64 1.03 -7.77 -4.14
N GLY A 65 1.53 -8.65 -3.27
CA GLY A 65 2.77 -9.37 -3.54
C GLY A 65 3.15 -10.31 -2.41
N HIS A 66 4.42 -10.69 -2.37
CA HIS A 66 4.98 -11.54 -1.33
C HIS A 66 6.48 -11.26 -1.12
N GLY A 67 7.05 -11.78 -0.05
CA GLY A 67 8.47 -11.67 0.27
C GLY A 67 8.91 -12.72 1.28
N ALA A 68 10.21 -13.00 1.39
CA ALA A 68 10.71 -14.02 2.32
C ALA A 68 10.79 -13.53 3.78
N THR A 69 10.84 -12.22 4.00
CA THR A 69 11.05 -11.62 5.33
C THR A 69 10.26 -10.32 5.49
N LEU A 70 9.92 -9.98 6.74
CA LEU A 70 9.20 -8.73 7.04
C LEU A 70 9.96 -7.48 6.53
N PRO A 71 11.28 -7.32 6.72
CA PRO A 71 12.00 -6.17 6.18
C PRO A 71 11.92 -6.06 4.65
N TYR A 72 11.91 -7.21 3.93
CA TYR A 72 11.72 -7.22 2.49
C TYR A 72 10.32 -6.68 2.10
N CYS A 73 9.28 -7.10 2.82
CA CYS A 73 7.92 -6.60 2.63
C CYS A 73 7.82 -5.08 2.89
N LEU A 74 8.45 -4.58 3.96
CA LEU A 74 8.45 -3.15 4.28
C LEU A 74 9.12 -2.31 3.17
N ARG A 75 10.19 -2.81 2.54
CA ARG A 75 10.81 -2.15 1.38
C ARG A 75 9.88 -2.09 0.16
N GLN A 76 9.16 -3.17 -0.13
CA GLN A 76 8.17 -3.17 -1.22
C GLN A 76 7.07 -2.13 -0.98
N ILE A 77 6.60 -2.04 0.26
CA ILE A 77 5.60 -1.03 0.65
C ILE A 77 6.13 0.39 0.44
N ARG A 78 7.35 0.68 0.89
CA ARG A 78 8.00 2.00 0.70
C ARG A 78 8.14 2.36 -0.79
N SER A 79 8.48 1.38 -1.63
CA SER A 79 8.56 1.56 -3.08
C SER A 79 7.19 1.91 -3.69
N HIS A 80 6.15 1.17 -3.30
CA HIS A 80 4.78 1.44 -3.73
C HIS A 80 4.31 2.85 -3.30
N ASP A 81 4.56 3.24 -2.06
CA ASP A 81 4.22 4.57 -1.56
C ASP A 81 4.92 5.68 -2.35
N THR A 82 6.22 5.51 -2.62
CA THR A 82 7.01 6.46 -3.41
C THR A 82 6.42 6.64 -4.80
N TYR A 83 6.07 5.54 -5.46
CA TYR A 83 5.40 5.54 -6.76
C TYR A 83 4.04 6.27 -6.70
N TRP A 84 3.23 6.00 -5.68
CA TRP A 84 1.92 6.62 -5.51
C TRP A 84 2.01 8.14 -5.25
N LEU A 85 2.95 8.56 -4.41
CA LEU A 85 3.21 9.98 -4.14
C LEU A 85 3.69 10.71 -5.39
N GLY A 86 4.57 10.09 -6.18
CA GLY A 86 5.01 10.59 -7.48
C GLY A 86 3.83 10.79 -8.44
N ARG A 87 2.94 9.79 -8.55
CA ARG A 87 1.70 9.88 -9.35
C ARG A 87 0.77 10.99 -8.88
N LYS A 88 0.55 11.16 -7.58
CA LYS A 88 -0.28 12.25 -7.03
C LYS A 88 0.30 13.61 -7.40
N LYS A 89 1.61 13.80 -7.29
CA LYS A 89 2.30 15.04 -7.70
C LYS A 89 2.11 15.31 -9.20
N ALA A 90 2.24 14.30 -10.05
CA ALA A 90 2.04 14.45 -11.50
C ALA A 90 0.57 14.77 -11.85
N CYS A 91 -0.40 14.11 -11.22
CA CYS A 91 -1.82 14.37 -11.45
C CYS A 91 -2.21 15.81 -11.09
N ARG A 92 -1.67 16.36 -9.99
CA ARG A 92 -1.89 17.76 -9.59
C ARG A 92 -1.34 18.77 -10.61
N LYS A 93 -0.36 18.39 -11.43
CA LYS A 93 0.25 19.26 -12.45
C LYS A 93 -0.47 19.20 -13.80
N ARG A 94 -1.37 18.25 -14.04
CA ARG A 94 -2.08 18.16 -15.32
C ARG A 94 -3.30 19.10 -15.27
N PRO A 95 -3.37 20.16 -16.10
CA PRO A 95 -4.59 20.93 -16.22
C PRO A 95 -5.71 20.00 -16.71
N ARG A 96 -6.90 20.11 -16.12
CA ARG A 96 -8.09 19.39 -16.59
C ARG A 96 -8.30 19.78 -18.05
N LYS A 97 -8.19 18.83 -18.98
CA LYS A 97 -8.59 19.05 -20.38
C LYS A 97 -10.09 19.32 -20.39
N HIS A 98 -10.48 20.58 -20.51
CA HIS A 98 -11.85 20.97 -20.80
C HIS A 98 -12.16 20.49 -22.22
N HIS A 99 -13.03 19.50 -22.38
CA HIS A 99 -13.63 19.21 -23.68
C HIS A 99 -14.69 20.30 -23.89
N LYS A 100 -14.44 21.23 -24.82
CA LYS A 100 -15.52 22.07 -25.37
C LYS A 100 -16.28 21.20 -26.37
N THR A 101 -17.52 20.87 -26.06
CA THR A 101 -18.50 20.46 -27.07
C THR A 101 -18.88 21.72 -27.86
N ASP A 102 -18.53 21.76 -29.15
CA ASP A 102 -19.09 22.75 -30.07
C ASP A 102 -20.57 22.41 -30.30
N GLU A 103 -21.45 23.29 -29.82
CA GLU A 103 -22.85 23.31 -30.26
C GLU A 103 -22.88 23.93 -31.66
N GLN A 104 -23.14 23.10 -32.67
CA GLN A 104 -23.46 23.61 -34.01
C GLN A 104 -24.93 24.04 -34.03
N GLU A 105 -25.15 25.35 -34.11
CA GLU A 105 -26.42 25.97 -34.49
C GLU A 105 -26.90 25.40 -35.83
N VAL A 106 -28.07 24.75 -35.83
CA VAL A 106 -28.85 24.52 -37.05
C VAL A 106 -29.81 25.70 -37.18
N HIS A 107 -29.44 26.65 -38.03
CA HIS A 107 -30.37 27.68 -38.49
C HIS A 107 -31.22 27.11 -39.64
N SER A 108 -32.49 27.54 -39.65
CA SER A 108 -33.67 26.97 -40.32
C SER A 108 -33.66 26.96 -41.83
#